data_AF-A0A925E5U7-F1
#
_entry.id   AF-A0A925E5U7-F1
#
_cell.length_a   1.000
_cell.length_b   1.000
_cell.length_c   1.000
_cell.angle_alpha   90.00
_cell.angle_beta   90.00
_cell.angle_gamma   90.00
#
_symmetry.space_group_name_H-M   'P 1'
#
loop_
_entity.id
_entity.type
_entity.pdbx_description
1 polymer ?
#
loop_
_entity_poly.entity_id
_entity_poly.type
_entity_poly.pdbx_seq_one_letter_code
_entity_poly.pdbx_strand_id
1 'polypeptide(L)'
;GAATLWVGGWILLFSFSEILPLSMASMFLASMGAPVVFTMALGLTQVMSPPEMRARLLSLFTMLSFGMQPVAALVVGTIAENFGVQTAMTFNALALIIGAVLILIARSEFRRWVLTINPTTLPTVEAAL
;
A
#
# COMPACT_ATOMS: atom_id res chain seq x y z
N GLY A 1 0.77 -0.05 6.75
CA GLY A 1 0.30 -0.35 8.12
C GLY A 1 -0.94 0.45 8.43
N ALA A 2 -0.81 1.59 9.11
CA ALA A 2 -1.96 2.40 9.55
C ALA A 2 -2.90 2.84 8.40
N ALA A 3 -2.37 3.35 7.28
CA ALA A 3 -3.19 3.72 6.12
C ALA A 3 -3.97 2.52 5.54
N THR A 4 -3.37 1.34 5.51
CA THR A 4 -4.02 0.10 5.04
C THR A 4 -5.14 -0.35 5.99
N LEU A 5 -4.93 -0.24 7.31
CA LEU A 5 -5.98 -0.47 8.32
C LEU A 5 -7.15 0.50 8.14
N TRP A 6 -6.86 1.77 7.89
CA TRP A 6 -7.87 2.79 7.62
C TRP A 6 -8.75 2.41 6.44
N VAL A 7 -8.16 2.03 5.30
CA VAL A 7 -8.92 1.57 4.12
C VAL A 7 -9.77 0.34 4.46
N GLY A 8 -9.19 -0.67 5.09
CA GLY A 8 -9.91 -1.89 5.47
C GLY A 8 -11.11 -1.63 6.38
N GLY A 9 -10.96 -0.72 7.36
CA GLY A 9 -12.05 -0.32 8.26
C GLY A 9 -13.22 0.34 7.53
N TRP A 10 -12.94 1.28 6.62
CA TRP A 10 -14.00 1.94 5.86
C TRP A 10 -14.69 1.03 4.84
N ILE A 11 -13.95 0.11 4.19
CA ILE A 11 -14.56 -0.89 3.30
C ILE A 11 -15.41 -1.88 4.10
N LEU A 12 -15.00 -2.25 5.30
CA LEU A 12 -15.81 -3.10 6.17
C LEU A 12 -17.13 -2.41 6.56
N LEU A 13 -17.07 -1.13 6.95
CA LEU A 13 -18.26 -0.32 7.24
C LEU A 13 -19.17 -0.19 6.01
N PHE A 14 -18.59 0.04 4.83
CA PHE A 14 -19.33 0.10 3.57
C PHE A 14 -20.06 -1.21 3.28
N SER A 15 -19.46 -2.36 3.59
CA SER A 15 -20.05 -3.67 3.34
C SER A 15 -21.34 -3.95 4.13
N PHE A 16 -21.60 -3.22 5.22
CA PHE A 16 -22.83 -3.36 6.01
C PHE A 16 -23.77 -2.15 5.86
N SER A 17 -23.41 -1.16 5.04
CA SER A 17 -24.16 0.08 4.89
C SER A 17 -25.19 -0.03 3.76
N GLU A 18 -26.47 0.08 4.11
CA GLU A 18 -27.58 0.20 3.15
C GLU A 18 -27.98 1.67 2.90
N ILE A 19 -27.38 2.61 3.65
CA ILE A 19 -27.71 4.04 3.59
C ILE A 19 -26.79 4.74 2.57
N LEU A 20 -27.38 5.24 1.47
CA LEU A 20 -26.64 5.81 0.35
C LEU A 20 -25.62 6.90 0.76
N PRO A 21 -25.95 7.92 1.58
CA PRO A 21 -24.97 8.89 2.08
C PRO A 21 -23.79 8.28 2.84
N LEU A 22 -24.05 7.27 3.68
CA LEU A 22 -23.01 6.61 4.48
C LEU A 22 -22.07 5.79 3.60
N SER A 23 -22.63 5.14 2.57
CA SER A 23 -21.88 4.39 1.57
C SER A 23 -20.95 5.30 0.77
N MET A 24 -21.43 6.48 0.35
CA MET A 24 -20.60 7.48 -0.33
C MET A 24 -19.47 8.02 0.56
N ALA A 25 -19.77 8.36 1.81
CA ALA A 25 -18.77 8.84 2.76
C ALA A 25 -17.70 7.78 3.04
N SER A 26 -18.11 6.52 3.19
CA SER A 26 -17.18 5.40 3.44
C SER A 26 -16.26 5.17 2.25
N MET A 27 -16.76 5.19 1.00
CA MET A 27 -15.92 5.06 -0.19
C MET A 27 -14.95 6.22 -0.35
N PHE A 28 -15.39 7.45 -0.06
CA PHE A 28 -14.53 8.63 -0.09
C PHE A 28 -13.36 8.48 0.90
N LEU A 29 -13.66 8.14 2.15
CA LEU A 29 -12.64 8.00 3.20
C LEU A 29 -11.73 6.79 2.97
N ALA A 30 -12.25 5.69 2.43
CA ALA A 30 -11.44 4.55 2.02
C ALA A 30 -10.43 4.92 0.92
N SER A 31 -10.84 5.74 -0.05
CA SER A 31 -10.00 6.11 -1.20
C SER A 31 -8.78 6.95 -0.82
N MET A 32 -8.82 7.67 0.31
CA MET A 32 -7.69 8.49 0.79
C MET A 32 -6.45 7.66 1.17
N GLY A 33 -6.63 6.39 1.57
CA GLY A 33 -5.50 5.57 2.05
C GLY A 33 -4.65 4.94 0.95
N ALA A 34 -5.23 4.67 -0.22
CA ALA A 34 -4.52 3.99 -1.31
C ALA A 34 -3.32 4.79 -1.86
N PRO A 35 -3.43 6.11 -2.15
CA PRO A 35 -2.29 6.91 -2.59
C PRO A 35 -1.16 6.99 -1.57
N VAL A 36 -1.50 7.00 -0.27
CA VAL A 36 -0.52 7.02 0.83
C VAL A 36 0.31 5.75 0.83
N VAL A 37 -0.34 4.58 0.74
CA VAL A 37 0.36 3.29 0.69
C VAL A 37 1.26 3.20 -0.54
N PHE A 38 0.75 3.59 -1.70
CA PHE A 38 1.48 3.52 -2.96
C PHE A 38 2.70 4.44 -2.97
N THR A 39 2.53 5.72 -2.60
CA THR A 39 3.62 6.70 -2.57
C THR A 39 4.70 6.33 -1.56
N MET A 40 4.31 5.82 -0.38
CA MET A 40 5.28 5.36 0.62
C MET A 40 6.06 4.13 0.15
N ALA A 41 5.38 3.15 -0.45
CA ALA A 41 6.05 1.95 -0.98
C ALA A 41 7.02 2.30 -2.11
N LEU A 42 6.64 3.22 -3.01
CA LEU A 42 7.52 3.77 -4.04
C LEU A 42 8.72 4.48 -3.41
N GLY A 43 8.50 5.38 -2.45
CA GLY A 43 9.57 6.13 -1.79
C GLY A 43 10.57 5.22 -1.06
N LEU A 44 10.08 4.21 -0.34
CA LEU A 44 10.93 3.20 0.30
C LEU A 44 11.75 2.42 -0.73
N THR A 45 11.11 1.99 -1.82
CA THR A 45 11.81 1.30 -2.92
C THR A 45 12.91 2.19 -3.48
N GLN A 46 12.64 3.49 -3.68
CA GLN A 46 13.61 4.44 -4.19
C GLN A 46 14.81 4.67 -3.27
N VAL A 47 14.59 4.74 -1.95
CA VAL A 47 15.65 4.97 -0.96
C VAL A 47 16.49 3.71 -0.74
N MET A 48 15.88 2.52 -0.82
CA MET A 48 16.59 1.24 -0.64
C MET A 48 17.27 0.73 -1.91
N SER A 49 16.96 1.31 -3.07
CA SER A 49 17.54 0.88 -4.35
C SER A 49 18.95 1.43 -4.55
N PRO A 50 19.89 0.61 -5.05
CA PRO A 50 21.17 1.10 -5.55
C PRO A 50 20.98 2.11 -6.70
N PRO A 51 21.83 3.15 -6.82
CA PRO A 51 21.69 4.19 -7.84
C PRO A 51 21.57 3.63 -9.27
N GLU A 52 22.37 2.61 -9.63
CA GLU A 52 22.37 2.00 -10.97
C GLU A 52 21.16 1.09 -11.27
N MET A 53 20.35 0.74 -10.27
CA MET A 53 19.19 -0.14 -10.40
C MET A 53 17.86 0.55 -10.10
N ARG A 54 17.87 1.79 -9.61
CA ARG A 54 16.67 2.50 -9.12
C ARG A 54 15.54 2.55 -10.15
N ALA A 55 15.83 2.89 -11.40
CA ALA A 55 14.81 2.95 -12.46
C ALA A 55 14.21 1.57 -12.79
N ARG A 56 15.04 0.51 -12.78
CA ARG A 56 14.61 -0.88 -13.03
C ARG A 56 13.72 -1.39 -11.90
N LEU A 57 14.10 -1.13 -10.65
CA LEU A 57 13.32 -1.54 -9.48
C LEU A 57 11.99 -0.78 -9.38
N LEU A 58 11.98 0.52 -9.70
CA LEU A 58 10.76 1.32 -9.73
C LEU A 58 9.79 0.86 -10.82
N SER A 59 10.32 0.55 -12.01
CA SER A 59 9.54 -0.01 -13.12
C SER A 59 8.97 -1.38 -12.75
N LEU A 60 9.77 -2.27 -12.16
CA LEU A 60 9.32 -3.58 -11.71
C LEU A 60 8.23 -3.47 -10.63
N PHE A 61 8.42 -2.59 -9.64
CA PHE A 61 7.40 -2.33 -8.62
C PHE A 61 6.07 -1.90 -9.25
N THR A 62 6.13 -0.99 -10.22
CA THR A 62 4.93 -0.47 -10.90
C THR A 62 4.28 -1.58 -11.74
N MET A 63 5.08 -2.32 -12.51
CA MET A 63 4.60 -3.44 -13.32
C MET A 63 3.89 -4.50 -12.47
N LEU A 64 4.49 -4.91 -11.35
CA LEU A 64 3.87 -5.88 -10.44
C LEU A 64 2.60 -5.33 -9.80
N SER A 65 2.62 -4.06 -9.36
CA SER A 65 1.48 -3.43 -8.69
C SER A 65 0.25 -3.33 -9.60
N PHE A 66 0.43 -2.91 -10.85
CA PHE A 66 -0.67 -2.82 -11.82
C PHE A 66 -1.00 -4.18 -12.44
N GLY A 67 0.00 -5.03 -12.69
CA GLY A 67 -0.18 -6.37 -13.26
C GLY A 67 -0.94 -7.33 -12.35
N MET A 68 -0.95 -7.10 -11.03
CA MET A 68 -1.75 -7.88 -10.09
C MET A 68 -3.23 -7.45 -10.03
N GLN A 69 -3.59 -6.27 -10.54
CA GLN A 69 -4.99 -5.78 -10.46
C GLN A 69 -5.99 -6.69 -11.21
N PRO A 70 -5.72 -7.16 -12.45
CA PRO A 70 -6.62 -8.10 -13.14
C PRO A 70 -6.79 -9.42 -12.38
N VAL A 71 -5.72 -9.93 -11.77
CA VAL A 71 -5.77 -11.16 -10.97
C VAL A 71 -6.66 -10.95 -9.74
N ALA A 72 -6.50 -9.83 -9.04
CA ALA A 72 -7.35 -9.45 -7.93
C ALA A 72 -8.82 -9.29 -8.37
N ALA A 73 -9.07 -8.66 -9.52
CA ALA A 73 -10.41 -8.47 -10.06
C ALA A 73 -11.08 -9.81 -10.40
N LEU A 74 -10.35 -10.78 -10.97
CA LEU A 74 -10.87 -12.12 -11.23
C LEU A 74 -11.24 -12.85 -9.94
N VAL A 75 -10.35 -12.85 -8.94
CA VAL A 75 -10.61 -13.49 -7.64
C VAL A 75 -11.84 -12.88 -6.97
N VAL A 76 -11.92 -11.55 -6.89
CA VAL A 76 -13.05 -10.85 -6.28
C VAL A 76 -14.33 -11.07 -7.08
N GLY A 77 -14.26 -11.05 -8.42
CA GLY A 77 -15.38 -11.29 -9.31
C GLY A 77 -15.97 -12.70 -9.15
N THR A 78 -15.13 -13.73 -9.11
CA THR A 78 -15.57 -15.11 -8.87
C THR A 78 -16.22 -15.28 -7.50
N ILE A 79 -15.70 -14.61 -6.45
CA ILE A 79 -16.34 -14.63 -5.13
C ILE A 79 -17.69 -13.91 -5.18
N ALA A 80 -17.78 -12.78 -5.86
CA ALA A 80 -19.00 -12.00 -5.97
C ALA A 80 -20.10 -12.74 -6.75
N GLU A 81 -19.75 -13.50 -7.79
CA GLU A 81 -20.68 -14.30 -8.58
C GLU A 81 -21.26 -15.48 -7.78
N ASN A 82 -20.44 -16.17 -7.00
CA ASN A 82 -20.85 -17.37 -6.26
C ASN A 82 -21.49 -17.05 -4.89
N PHE A 83 -21.03 -16.01 -4.20
CA PHE A 83 -21.40 -15.70 -2.81
C PHE A 83 -22.01 -14.31 -2.62
N GLY A 84 -22.20 -13.56 -3.71
CA GLY A 84 -22.75 -12.21 -3.69
C GLY A 84 -21.70 -11.12 -3.43
N VAL A 85 -22.05 -9.89 -3.83
CA VAL A 85 -21.16 -8.72 -3.77
C VAL A 85 -20.75 -8.38 -2.33
N GLN A 86 -21.67 -8.49 -1.38
CA GLN A 86 -21.42 -8.18 0.04
C GLN A 86 -20.32 -9.08 0.64
N THR A 87 -20.37 -10.38 0.36
CA THR A 87 -19.37 -11.36 0.83
C THR A 87 -17.99 -11.05 0.23
N ALA A 88 -17.95 -10.71 -1.07
CA ALA A 88 -16.70 -10.34 -1.74
C ALA A 88 -16.06 -9.09 -1.14
N MET A 89 -16.86 -8.07 -0.79
CA MET A 89 -16.37 -6.86 -0.15
C MET A 89 -15.89 -7.09 1.29
N THR A 90 -16.61 -7.92 2.05
CA THR A 90 -16.18 -8.31 3.40
C THR A 90 -14.85 -9.05 3.36
N PHE A 91 -14.69 -10.00 2.42
CA PHE A 91 -13.43 -10.71 2.23
C PHE A 91 -12.28 -9.76 1.89
N ASN A 92 -12.51 -8.79 1.00
CA ASN A 92 -11.53 -7.76 0.67
C ASN A 92 -11.12 -6.92 1.89
N ALA A 93 -12.10 -6.45 2.68
CA ALA A 93 -11.85 -5.68 3.89
C ALA A 93 -11.02 -6.47 4.91
N LEU A 94 -11.37 -7.73 5.14
CA LEU A 94 -10.64 -8.61 6.05
C LEU A 94 -9.21 -8.86 5.57
N ALA A 95 -9.02 -9.12 4.27
CA ALA A 95 -7.68 -9.31 3.69
C ALA A 95 -6.80 -8.05 3.90
N LEU A 96 -7.36 -6.85 3.71
CA LEU A 96 -6.66 -5.59 3.98
C LEU A 96 -6.31 -5.42 5.45
N ILE A 97 -7.24 -5.72 6.37
CA ILE A 97 -7.00 -5.60 7.82
C ILE A 97 -5.91 -6.59 8.26
N ILE A 98 -6.03 -7.87 7.87
CA ILE A 98 -5.04 -8.91 8.19
C ILE A 98 -3.67 -8.53 7.63
N GLY A 99 -3.59 -8.14 6.35
CA GLY A 99 -2.35 -7.70 5.72
C GLY A 99 -1.74 -6.49 6.45
N ALA A 100 -2.56 -5.54 6.87
CA ALA A 100 -2.09 -4.38 7.60
C ALA A 100 -1.56 -4.73 8.99
N VAL A 101 -2.22 -5.64 9.72
CA VAL A 101 -1.75 -6.17 11.01
C VAL A 101 -0.42 -6.90 10.83
N LEU A 102 -0.32 -7.79 9.83
CA LEU A 102 0.91 -8.51 9.52
C LEU A 102 2.06 -7.55 9.21
N ILE A 103 1.82 -6.51 8.41
CA ILE A 103 2.82 -5.46 8.13
C ILE A 103 3.22 -4.74 9.42
N LEU A 104 2.29 -4.39 10.30
CA LEU A 104 2.60 -3.67 11.53
C LEU A 104 3.42 -4.52 12.51
N ILE A 105 3.15 -5.83 12.58
CA ILE A 105 3.91 -6.76 13.43
C ILE A 105 5.30 -7.01 12.82
N ALA A 106 5.36 -7.40 11.55
CA ALA A 106 6.60 -7.78 10.87
C ALA A 106 7.54 -6.60 10.60
N ARG A 107 7.02 -5.38 10.42
CA ARG A 107 7.83 -4.18 10.13
C ARG A 107 8.11 -3.31 11.36
N SER A 108 7.89 -3.81 12.58
CA SER A 108 8.28 -3.10 13.80
C SER A 108 9.77 -2.69 13.82
N GLU A 109 10.62 -3.43 13.10
CA GLU A 109 12.06 -3.16 12.95
C GLU A 109 12.39 -1.87 12.18
N PHE A 110 11.51 -1.37 11.31
CA PHE A 110 11.73 -0.09 10.60
C PHE A 110 11.52 1.15 11.47
N ARG A 111 10.97 1.02 12.69
CA ARG A 111 10.86 2.16 13.61
C ARG A 111 12.21 2.69 14.10
N ARG A 112 13.29 1.92 13.94
CA ARG A 112 14.65 2.29 14.37
C ARG A 112 15.57 2.66 13.21
N TRP A 113 15.06 2.70 11.98
CA TRP A 113 15.88 3.00 10.80
C TRP A 113 16.28 4.47 10.79
N VAL A 114 17.49 4.76 11.26
CA VAL A 114 18.18 6.03 11.05
C VAL A 114 18.96 5.91 9.75
N LEU A 115 18.68 6.80 8.79
CA LEU A 115 19.49 6.93 7.59
C LEU A 115 20.92 7.29 8.01
N THR A 116 21.80 6.30 8.08
CA THR A 116 23.23 6.53 8.31
C THR A 116 23.80 7.07 7.00
N ILE A 117 23.71 8.39 6.82
CA ILE A 117 24.41 9.09 5.74
C ILE A 117 25.89 9.00 6.09
N ASN A 118 26.63 8.14 5.41
CA ASN A 118 28.07 8.01 5.61
C ASN A 118 28.75 9.24 4.99
N PRO A 119 29.37 10.15 5.77
CA PRO A 119 29.90 11.42 5.27
C PRO A 119 31.16 11.25 4.39
N THR A 120 31.74 10.05 4.30
CA THR A 120 33.00 9.77 3.60
C THR A 120 32.89 9.71 2.07
N THR A 121 31.69 9.81 1.49
CA THR A 121 31.46 9.83 0.03
C THR A 121 31.09 11.21 -0.52
N LEU A 122 31.18 12.27 0.29
CA LEU A 122 31.08 13.62 -0.22
C LEU A 122 32.35 13.91 -1.05
N PRO A 123 32.26 14.32 -2.33
CA PRO A 123 33.40 14.91 -2.99
C PRO A 123 33.83 16.10 -2.12
N THR A 124 35.05 16.04 -1.61
CA THR A 124 35.64 17.12 -0.82
C THR A 124 35.59 18.39 -1.66
N VAL A 125 34.70 19.31 -1.28
CA VAL A 125 34.59 20.65 -1.91
C VAL A 125 35.93 21.40 -1.81
N GLU A 126 36.86 20.93 -0.97
CA GLU A 126 38.26 21.38 -0.86
C GLU A 126 39.12 21.16 -2.11
N ALA A 127 38.69 20.37 -3.12
CA ALA A 127 39.45 20.24 -4.37
C ALA A 127 39.14 21.35 -5.40
N ALA A 128 38.25 22.30 -5.08
CA ALA A 128 37.80 23.37 -5.98
C ALA A 128 38.15 24.80 -5.49
N LEU A 129 39.03 24.94 -4.50
CA LEU A 129 39.66 26.19 -4.08
C LEU A 129 41.19 26.04 -4.14
#